data_AF-A0A7S2HPV6-F1
#
_entry.id   AF-A0A7S2HPV6-F1
#
_cell.length_a   1.000
_cell.length_b   1.000
_cell.length_c   1.000
_cell.angle_alpha   90.00
_cell.angle_beta   90.00
_cell.angle_gamma   90.00
#
_symmetry.space_group_name_H-M   'P 1'
#
loop_
_entity.id
_entity.type
_entity.pdbx_description
1 polymer ?
#
loop_
_entity_poly.entity_id
_entity_poly.type
_entity_poly.pdbx_seq_one_letter_code
_entity_poly.pdbx_strand_id
1 'polypeptide(L)'
;RTREHERTAILEALESQLDDSLVFYVISLKWFISWKQYSGFELDPSSIENSGSQSRRGSSDGSAADDSDTMDSVGEMDTPPPGPINNTDLLSPTCDVELRKGLIEDYDYELLPAHVYKLLEGWYHGGPPIARLLIEQSEGHFSVELYPHRFDMMSCG
;
A
#
# COMPACT_ATOMS: atom_id res chain seq x y z
N ARG A 1 -0.11 17.69 -10.48
CA ARG A 1 0.50 16.35 -10.42
C ARG A 1 -0.50 15.38 -11.01
N THR A 2 -0.09 14.48 -11.91
CA THR A 2 -0.99 13.47 -12.50
C THR A 2 -0.77 12.11 -11.85
N ARG A 3 -1.79 11.25 -11.86
CA ARG A 3 -1.72 9.89 -11.32
C ARG A 3 -0.63 9.05 -12.01
N GLU A 4 -0.45 9.23 -13.31
CA GLU A 4 0.59 8.57 -14.10
C GLU A 4 1.99 9.00 -13.66
N HIS A 5 2.19 10.30 -13.40
CA HIS A 5 3.48 10.81 -12.92
C HIS A 5 3.84 10.21 -11.56
N GLU A 6 2.86 10.05 -10.65
CA GLU A 6 3.11 9.38 -9.38
C GLU A 6 3.53 7.92 -9.54
N ARG A 7 2.81 7.17 -10.39
CA ARG A 7 3.12 5.77 -10.70
C ARG A 7 4.55 5.63 -11.22
N THR A 8 4.88 6.41 -12.25
CA THR A 8 6.21 6.35 -12.89
C THR A 8 7.31 6.75 -11.91
N ALA A 9 7.13 7.81 -11.12
CA ALA A 9 8.13 8.25 -10.15
C ALA A 9 8.37 7.20 -9.03
N ILE A 10 7.34 6.47 -8.60
CA ILE A 10 7.50 5.37 -7.63
C ILE A 10 8.22 4.18 -8.26
N LEU A 11 7.88 3.80 -9.50
CA LEU A 11 8.57 2.72 -10.21
C LEU A 11 10.06 3.03 -10.41
N GLU A 12 10.38 4.23 -10.90
CA GLU A 12 11.76 4.68 -11.04
C GLU A 12 12.52 4.70 -9.70
N ALA A 13 11.86 5.11 -8.63
CA ALA A 13 12.45 5.11 -7.29
C ALA A 13 12.73 3.68 -6.79
N LEU A 14 11.85 2.72 -7.05
CA LEU A 14 12.04 1.32 -6.67
C LEU A 14 13.14 0.63 -7.49
N GLU A 15 13.27 0.95 -8.77
CA GLU A 15 14.31 0.40 -9.66
C GLU A 15 15.69 1.03 -9.42
N SER A 16 15.73 2.22 -8.86
CA SER A 16 16.97 2.94 -8.59
C SER A 16 17.81 2.21 -7.54
N GLN A 17 19.04 1.81 -7.92
CA GLN A 17 20.06 1.21 -7.04
C GLN A 17 20.66 2.19 -6.01
N LEU A 18 20.00 3.32 -5.73
CA LEU A 18 20.52 4.37 -4.83
C LEU A 18 20.45 4.00 -3.34
N ASP A 19 20.13 2.76 -3.01
CA ASP A 19 19.55 2.46 -1.71
C ASP A 19 20.53 1.78 -0.74
N ASP A 20 21.53 2.55 -0.31
CA ASP A 20 22.25 2.28 0.95
C ASP A 20 21.38 2.62 2.18
N SER A 21 20.05 2.81 2.02
CA SER A 21 19.19 3.17 3.14
C SER A 21 18.93 1.94 4.01
N LEU A 22 19.43 2.02 5.24
CA LEU A 22 19.08 1.07 6.30
C LEU A 22 17.70 1.36 6.89
N VAL A 23 16.93 2.28 6.31
CA VAL A 23 15.68 2.79 6.87
C VAL A 23 14.52 2.49 5.93
N PHE A 24 13.54 1.74 6.43
CA PHE A 24 12.28 1.46 5.77
C PHE A 24 11.14 2.16 6.52
N TYR A 25 10.05 2.43 5.82
CA TYR A 25 8.83 2.96 6.41
C TYR A 25 7.72 1.93 6.30
N VAL A 26 7.03 1.72 7.42
CA VAL A 26 5.82 0.90 7.48
C VAL A 26 4.65 1.77 7.05
N ILE A 27 3.92 1.32 6.02
CA ILE A 27 2.71 2.00 5.53
C ILE A 27 1.49 1.08 5.61
N SER A 28 0.33 1.62 5.97
CA SER A 28 -0.93 0.86 5.98
C SER A 28 -1.21 0.31 4.57
N LEU A 29 -1.37 -1.01 4.47
CA LEU A 29 -1.66 -1.64 3.19
C LEU A 29 -3.01 -1.17 2.65
N LYS A 30 -3.98 -0.85 3.52
CA LYS A 30 -5.28 -0.31 3.09
C LYS A 30 -5.14 1.02 2.35
N TRP A 31 -4.34 1.93 2.90
CA TRP A 31 -4.06 3.20 2.25
C TRP A 31 -3.25 2.97 0.97
N PHE A 32 -2.24 2.10 1.02
CA PHE A 32 -1.39 1.84 -0.13
C PHE A 32 -2.14 1.19 -1.29
N ILE A 33 -3.04 0.23 -1.04
CA ILE A 33 -3.95 -0.34 -2.07
C ILE A 33 -4.81 0.75 -2.71
N SER A 34 -5.36 1.67 -1.92
CA SER A 34 -6.13 2.79 -2.45
C SER A 34 -5.28 3.70 -3.35
N TRP A 35 -4.02 3.92 -2.98
CA TRP A 35 -3.06 4.61 -3.85
C TRP A 35 -2.75 3.81 -5.13
N LYS A 36 -2.52 2.49 -5.06
CA LYS A 36 -2.25 1.64 -6.23
C LYS A 36 -3.43 1.65 -7.22
N GLN A 37 -4.66 1.63 -6.72
CA GLN A 37 -5.89 1.74 -7.53
C GLN A 37 -6.04 3.13 -8.15
N TYR A 38 -5.66 4.18 -7.43
CA TYR A 38 -5.66 5.55 -7.95
C TYR A 38 -4.62 5.78 -9.05
N SER A 39 -3.37 5.33 -8.81
CA SER A 39 -2.24 5.56 -9.70
C SER A 39 -2.17 4.57 -10.87
N GLY A 40 -2.91 3.45 -10.78
CA GLY A 40 -2.82 2.35 -11.72
C GLY A 40 -1.53 1.53 -11.55
N PHE A 41 -0.99 1.47 -10.33
CA PHE A 41 0.29 0.81 -10.03
C PHE A 41 0.24 -0.72 -10.19
N GLU A 42 -0.90 -1.35 -9.87
CA GLU A 42 -1.08 -2.81 -9.86
C GLU A 42 -2.14 -3.30 -10.86
N LEU A 43 -2.54 -2.46 -11.83
CA LEU A 43 -3.43 -2.91 -12.90
C LEU A 43 -2.67 -3.79 -13.90
N ASP A 44 -2.33 -5.00 -13.48
CA ASP A 44 -2.18 -6.12 -14.38
C ASP A 44 -3.61 -6.52 -14.82
N PRO A 45 -3.99 -6.36 -16.09
CA PRO A 45 -5.36 -6.62 -16.56
C PRO A 45 -5.83 -8.07 -16.34
N SER A 46 -4.92 -8.97 -15.94
CA SER A 46 -5.21 -10.36 -15.57
C SER A 46 -5.95 -10.54 -14.24
N SER A 47 -5.99 -9.52 -13.35
CA SER A 47 -6.58 -9.65 -12.00
C SER A 47 -8.02 -9.15 -11.88
N ILE A 48 -8.63 -8.65 -12.98
CA ILE A 48 -10.01 -8.12 -13.00
C ILE A 48 -11.05 -9.21 -13.30
N GLU A 49 -10.65 -10.45 -13.58
CA GLU A 49 -11.60 -11.58 -13.54
C GLU A 49 -11.62 -12.16 -12.13
N ASN A 50 -12.59 -11.75 -11.30
CA ASN A 50 -13.26 -12.56 -10.27
C ASN A 50 -13.67 -11.74 -9.02
N SER A 51 -14.45 -10.68 -9.20
CA SER A 51 -15.30 -10.13 -8.12
C SER A 51 -16.48 -9.35 -8.69
N GLY A 52 -17.44 -10.08 -9.26
CA GLY A 52 -18.69 -9.44 -9.70
C GLY A 52 -19.61 -10.34 -10.49
N SER A 53 -20.19 -11.38 -9.87
CA SER A 53 -21.44 -12.00 -10.35
C SER A 53 -22.08 -12.89 -9.28
N GLN A 54 -22.75 -12.28 -8.31
CA GLN A 54 -23.90 -12.90 -7.66
C GLN A 54 -25.12 -12.01 -7.86
N SER A 55 -25.92 -12.29 -8.90
CA SER A 55 -27.37 -12.12 -8.80
C SER A 55 -28.14 -13.01 -9.79
N ARG A 56 -28.73 -14.06 -9.20
CA ARG A 56 -30.09 -14.60 -9.38
C ARG A 56 -30.62 -15.01 -10.76
N ARG A 57 -31.13 -16.26 -10.75
CA ARG A 57 -32.00 -16.96 -11.69
C ARG A 57 -33.20 -16.14 -12.18
N GLY A 58 -33.54 -16.30 -13.46
CA GLY A 58 -34.86 -16.05 -14.04
C GLY A 58 -34.95 -16.63 -15.45
N SER A 59 -35.81 -17.63 -15.65
CA SER A 59 -36.06 -18.30 -16.93
C SER A 59 -37.02 -17.52 -17.85
N SER A 60 -36.90 -17.84 -19.15
CA SER A 60 -37.91 -17.87 -20.23
C SER A 60 -38.18 -16.62 -21.08
N ASP A 61 -37.95 -16.85 -22.39
CA ASP A 61 -38.79 -16.54 -23.56
C ASP A 61 -38.64 -15.19 -24.31
N GLY A 62 -38.47 -15.30 -25.65
CA GLY A 62 -38.90 -14.30 -26.63
C GLY A 62 -37.90 -13.27 -27.19
N SER A 63 -37.48 -13.50 -28.44
CA SER A 63 -37.43 -12.52 -29.57
C SER A 63 -36.36 -11.42 -29.69
N ALA A 64 -35.55 -11.58 -30.74
CA ALA A 64 -35.15 -10.63 -31.80
C ALA A 64 -34.55 -9.23 -31.53
N ALA A 65 -33.39 -9.05 -32.19
CA ALA A 65 -32.70 -7.82 -32.63
C ALA A 65 -32.14 -6.88 -31.56
N ASP A 66 -30.80 -6.86 -31.43
CA ASP A 66 -30.08 -5.62 -31.13
C ASP A 66 -28.59 -5.72 -31.52
N ASP A 67 -28.12 -4.68 -32.19
CA ASP A 67 -26.76 -4.49 -32.71
C ASP A 67 -25.90 -3.96 -31.55
N SER A 68 -25.08 -4.83 -30.93
CA SER A 68 -24.27 -4.45 -29.77
C SER A 68 -22.82 -4.28 -30.18
N ASP A 69 -22.48 -3.06 -30.60
CA ASP A 69 -21.12 -2.53 -30.51
C ASP A 69 -20.72 -2.45 -29.03
N THR A 70 -20.27 -3.56 -28.45
CA THR A 70 -19.53 -3.57 -27.20
C THR A 70 -18.12 -3.02 -27.49
N MET A 71 -18.03 -1.70 -27.61
CA MET A 71 -16.77 -1.00 -27.37
C MET A 71 -16.52 -1.08 -25.87
N ASP A 72 -15.81 -2.12 -25.46
CA ASP A 72 -15.20 -2.24 -24.14
C ASP A 72 -14.13 -1.15 -23.99
N SER A 73 -14.58 0.10 -23.86
CA SER A 73 -13.80 1.11 -23.19
C SER A 73 -13.92 0.76 -21.72
N VAL A 74 -12.96 -0.01 -21.22
CA VAL A 74 -12.56 0.01 -19.82
C VAL A 74 -12.20 1.47 -19.53
N GLY A 75 -13.24 2.25 -19.23
CA GLY A 75 -13.11 3.63 -18.85
C GLY A 75 -12.15 3.63 -17.68
N GLU A 76 -11.10 4.43 -17.81
CA GLU A 76 -10.27 4.87 -16.71
C GLU A 76 -11.19 5.06 -15.50
N MET A 77 -11.16 4.10 -14.57
CA MET A 77 -12.02 4.17 -13.40
C MET A 77 -11.63 5.49 -12.73
N ASP A 78 -12.58 6.42 -12.59
CA ASP A 78 -12.41 7.68 -11.89
C ASP A 78 -12.23 7.38 -10.40
N THR A 79 -11.13 6.71 -10.06
CA THR A 79 -10.73 6.40 -8.71
C THR A 79 -10.27 7.71 -8.07
N PRO A 80 -10.89 8.13 -6.95
CA PRO A 80 -10.43 9.32 -6.27
C PRO A 80 -9.05 9.07 -5.65
N PRO A 81 -8.25 10.12 -5.45
CA PRO A 81 -7.00 10.00 -4.71
C PRO A 81 -7.25 9.51 -3.27
N PRO A 82 -6.31 8.74 -2.68
CA PRO A 82 -6.48 8.06 -1.39
C PRO A 82 -6.60 8.99 -0.16
N GLY A 83 -6.46 10.30 -0.34
CA GLY A 83 -6.34 11.26 0.76
C GLY A 83 -5.00 11.16 1.49
N PRO A 84 -4.85 11.82 2.65
CA PRO A 84 -3.59 11.80 3.41
C PRO A 84 -3.20 10.40 3.88
N ILE A 85 -1.90 10.13 3.99
CA ILE A 85 -1.39 8.85 4.51
C ILE A 85 -1.99 8.62 5.89
N ASN A 86 -2.61 7.45 6.07
CA ASN A 86 -3.26 7.08 7.32
C ASN A 86 -2.73 5.73 7.79
N ASN A 87 -1.87 5.75 8.81
CA ASN A 87 -1.29 4.56 9.42
C ASN A 87 -1.97 4.16 10.75
N THR A 88 -3.09 4.79 11.10
CA THR A 88 -3.71 4.62 12.43
C THR A 88 -4.16 3.19 12.72
N ASP A 89 -4.46 2.39 11.70
CA ASP A 89 -4.85 0.98 11.87
C ASP A 89 -3.68 0.03 12.20
N LEU A 90 -2.45 0.54 12.07
CA LEU A 90 -1.23 -0.16 12.47
C LEU A 90 -0.80 0.16 13.90
N LEU A 91 -1.32 1.23 14.48
CA LEU A 91 -0.87 1.73 15.78
C LEU A 91 -1.49 0.95 16.94
N SER A 92 -0.77 0.92 18.05
CA SER A 92 -1.27 0.42 19.31
C SER A 92 -2.41 1.32 19.80
N PRO A 93 -3.52 0.77 20.30
CA PRO A 93 -4.64 1.57 20.82
C PRO A 93 -4.27 2.37 22.08
N THR A 94 -3.12 2.07 22.69
CA THR A 94 -2.63 2.71 23.91
C THR A 94 -1.44 3.64 23.66
N CYS A 95 -0.87 3.65 22.46
CA CYS A 95 0.31 4.43 22.14
C CYS A 95 0.42 4.69 20.62
N ASP A 96 0.18 5.93 20.22
CA ASP A 96 0.13 6.39 18.83
C ASP A 96 1.50 6.37 18.12
N VAL A 97 2.54 5.90 18.82
CA VAL A 97 3.93 5.81 18.33
C VAL A 97 4.38 4.36 18.15
N GLU A 98 3.62 3.41 18.69
CA GLU A 98 3.95 1.99 18.63
C GLU A 98 3.06 1.23 17.67
N LEU A 99 3.63 0.23 17.01
CA LEU A 99 2.86 -0.72 16.22
C LEU A 99 2.11 -1.68 17.13
N ARG A 100 0.85 -2.00 16.78
CA ARG A 100 0.12 -3.10 17.42
C ARG A 100 0.83 -4.42 17.14
N LYS A 101 0.75 -5.37 18.07
CA LYS A 101 1.37 -6.69 17.90
C LYS A 101 0.63 -7.52 16.86
N GLY A 102 1.36 -8.43 16.21
CA GLY A 102 0.81 -9.41 15.29
C GLY A 102 0.49 -8.87 13.89
N LEU A 103 1.08 -7.75 13.50
CA LEU A 103 1.02 -7.27 12.12
C LEU A 103 1.75 -8.22 11.17
N ILE A 104 1.15 -8.46 10.02
CA ILE A 104 1.66 -9.33 8.95
C ILE A 104 1.98 -8.48 7.72
N GLU A 105 3.20 -8.61 7.20
CA GLU A 105 3.62 -7.99 5.94
C GLU A 105 2.73 -8.50 4.78
N ASP A 106 2.48 -7.67 3.78
CA ASP A 106 1.59 -7.94 2.64
C ASP A 106 0.10 -8.18 3.01
N TYR A 107 -0.27 -8.03 4.27
CA TYR A 107 -1.66 -8.13 4.74
C TYR A 107 -2.13 -6.90 5.52
N ASP A 108 -1.35 -6.49 6.52
CA ASP A 108 -1.66 -5.31 7.31
C ASP A 108 -0.89 -4.08 6.80
N TYR A 109 0.37 -4.27 6.39
CA TYR A 109 1.28 -3.19 5.99
C TYR A 109 2.19 -3.62 4.85
N GLU A 110 2.86 -2.63 4.27
CA GLU A 110 3.97 -2.84 3.34
C GLU A 110 5.20 -2.04 3.78
N LEU A 111 6.39 -2.53 3.45
CA LEU A 111 7.66 -1.86 3.71
C LEU A 111 8.10 -1.08 2.48
N LEU A 112 8.22 0.23 2.65
CA LEU A 112 8.73 1.11 1.60
C LEU A 112 10.13 1.59 1.96
N PRO A 113 11.09 1.56 1.01
CA PRO A 113 12.34 2.26 1.21
C PRO A 113 12.15 3.75 1.51
N ALA A 114 13.10 4.35 2.22
CA ALA A 114 12.98 5.73 2.70
C ALA A 114 12.67 6.73 1.59
N HIS A 115 13.37 6.68 0.46
CA HIS A 115 13.16 7.62 -0.66
C HIS A 115 11.81 7.43 -1.34
N VAL A 116 11.31 6.20 -1.46
CA VAL A 116 9.98 5.89 -1.99
C VAL A 116 8.89 6.47 -1.08
N TYR A 117 9.00 6.25 0.23
CA TYR A 117 8.06 6.80 1.20
C TYR A 117 8.04 8.34 1.15
N LYS A 118 9.20 8.98 1.01
CA LYS A 118 9.31 10.44 0.95
C LYS A 118 8.61 11.05 -0.25
N LEU A 119 8.53 10.35 -1.39
CA LEU A 119 7.72 10.79 -2.52
C LEU A 119 6.22 10.82 -2.15
N LEU A 120 5.71 9.71 -1.58
CA LEU A 120 4.31 9.61 -1.15
C LEU A 120 3.97 10.64 -0.06
N GLU A 121 4.85 10.82 0.93
CA GLU A 121 4.68 11.80 2.00
C GLU A 121 4.67 13.24 1.45
N GLY A 122 5.54 13.55 0.50
CA GLY A 122 5.56 14.86 -0.18
C GLY A 122 4.29 15.14 -0.98
N TRP A 123 3.57 14.09 -1.38
CA TRP A 123 2.38 14.17 -2.21
C TRP A 123 1.06 14.18 -1.46
N TYR A 124 0.98 13.39 -0.39
CA TYR A 124 -0.26 13.14 0.34
C TYR A 124 -0.22 13.66 1.77
N HIS A 125 0.98 13.92 2.32
CA HIS A 125 1.16 14.24 3.73
C HIS A 125 0.47 13.20 4.64
N GLY A 126 0.09 13.60 5.86
CA GLY A 126 -0.57 12.73 6.82
C GLY A 126 0.42 12.11 7.80
N GLY A 127 0.13 10.89 8.25
CA GLY A 127 0.97 10.16 9.18
C GLY A 127 0.21 9.35 10.24
N PRO A 128 0.89 9.00 11.34
CA PRO A 128 2.30 9.28 11.62
C PRO A 128 3.25 8.49 10.70
N PRO A 129 4.43 9.03 10.36
CA PRO A 129 5.50 8.26 9.72
C PRO A 129 6.05 7.21 10.67
N ILE A 130 6.20 5.98 10.20
CA ILE A 130 6.64 4.83 11.01
C ILE A 130 7.94 4.29 10.42
N ALA A 131 9.07 4.93 10.73
CA ALA A 131 10.39 4.50 10.28
C ALA A 131 10.88 3.29 11.09
N ARG A 132 11.57 2.35 10.43
CA ARG A 132 12.16 1.13 10.96
C ARG A 132 13.51 0.84 10.31
N LEU A 133 14.37 0.11 11.02
CA LEU A 133 15.72 -0.18 10.58
C LEU A 133 15.82 -1.59 10.00
N LEU A 134 16.55 -1.72 8.90
CA LEU A 134 17.04 -3.00 8.42
C LEU A 134 18.19 -3.44 9.34
N ILE A 135 17.99 -4.54 10.05
CA ILE A 135 18.94 -5.12 11.00
C ILE A 135 19.39 -6.49 10.51
N GLU A 136 20.63 -6.87 10.82
CA GLU A 136 21.12 -8.23 10.62
C GLU A 136 20.62 -9.12 11.76
N GLN A 137 19.77 -10.10 11.46
CA GLN A 137 19.30 -11.07 12.45
C GLN A 137 20.31 -12.20 12.69
N SER A 138 21.01 -12.62 11.63
CA SER A 138 22.07 -13.62 11.65
C SER A 138 23.02 -13.38 10.48
N GLU A 139 24.15 -14.09 10.44
CA GLU A 139 25.21 -13.87 9.44
C GLU A 139 24.66 -13.85 8.00
N GLY A 140 24.61 -12.65 7.40
CA GLY A 140 24.10 -12.42 6.04
C GLY A 140 22.58 -12.40 5.89
N HIS A 141 21.80 -12.50 6.97
CA HIS A 141 20.34 -12.46 6.96
C HIS A 141 19.83 -11.16 7.60
N PHE A 142 19.19 -10.33 6.78
CA PHE A 142 18.65 -9.04 7.21
C PHE A 142 17.13 -9.08 7.33
N SER A 143 16.58 -8.24 8.22
CA SER A 143 15.14 -8.04 8.39
C SER A 143 14.85 -6.64 8.90
N VAL A 144 13.64 -6.12 8.69
CA VAL A 144 13.25 -4.86 9.30
C VAL A 144 12.79 -5.06 10.75
N GLU A 145 13.41 -4.34 11.69
CA GLU A 145 13.09 -4.39 13.13
C GLU A 145 11.75 -3.71 13.41
N LEU A 146 10.63 -4.43 13.49
CA LEU A 146 9.32 -3.80 13.69
C LEU A 146 9.01 -3.41 15.15
N TYR A 147 9.51 -4.20 16.10
CA TYR A 147 9.24 -4.06 17.54
C TYR A 147 10.56 -3.88 18.30
N PRO A 148 11.06 -2.64 18.40
CA PRO A 148 12.26 -2.38 19.16
C PRO A 148 12.13 -2.82 20.62
N HIS A 149 13.20 -3.36 21.17
CA HIS A 149 13.23 -3.71 22.59
C HIS A 149 13.19 -2.43 23.45
N ARG A 150 12.20 -2.34 24.34
CA ARG A 150 12.15 -1.30 25.37
C ARG A 150 13.14 -1.66 26.47
N PHE A 151 14.07 -0.75 26.77
CA PHE A 151 14.95 -0.85 27.94
C PHE A 151 14.54 0.19 28.98
N ASP A 152 13.99 -0.25 30.10
CA ASP A 152 13.75 0.62 31.25
C ASP A 152 15.07 0.80 32.01
N MET A 153 15.71 1.96 31.84
CA MET A 153 16.92 2.28 32.58
C MET A 153 16.56 2.69 34.01
N MET A 154 16.67 1.74 34.96
CA MET A 154 16.55 2.06 36.38
C MET A 154 17.81 2.80 36.85
N SER A 155 17.67 4.07 37.22
CA SER A 155 18.70 4.81 37.93
C SER A 155 18.71 4.34 39.39
N CYS A 156 19.78 3.66 39.82
CA CYS A 156 20.05 3.46 41.24
C CYS A 156 20.61 4.77 41.83
N GLY A 157 19.90 5.31 42.83
CA GLY A 157 20.35 6.40 43.69
C GLY A 157 20.71 5.91 45.09
#